data_AF-A0A0Q6WK21-F1
#
_entry.id   AF-A0A0Q6WK21-F1
#
_cell.length_a   1.000
_cell.length_b   1.000
_cell.length_c   1.000
_cell.angle_alpha   90.00
_cell.angle_beta   90.00
_cell.angle_gamma   90.00
#
_symmetry.space_group_name_H-M   'P 1'
#
loop_
_entity.id
_entity.type
_entity.pdbx_description
1 polymer ?
#
loop_
_entity_poly.entity_id
_entity_poly.type
_entity_poly.pdbx_seq_one_letter_code
_entity_poly.pdbx_strand_id
1 'polypeptide(L)'
;MSIDQRRFPRVEFFLVPDEHEQLPVWVIKPEGLAEKRGGVVVNLSEAGLQILAAAEPPLDAQHYELRLLLGEDEGVPLFSAEVRRVWTRPLSRIVQLGGFEFESPNSQAEEFLLAQTAQITARKWVRCVLVERMTALA
;
A
#
# COMPACT_ATOMS: atom_id res chain seq x y z
N MET A 1 12.16 -9.90 23.69
CA MET A 1 11.88 -10.01 22.24
C MET A 1 10.40 -10.34 22.08
N SER A 2 9.62 -9.50 21.41
CA SER A 2 8.22 -9.82 21.12
C SER A 2 8.19 -10.95 20.08
N ILE A 3 7.49 -12.04 20.37
CA ILE A 3 7.24 -13.09 19.38
C ILE A 3 6.34 -12.49 18.30
N ASP A 4 6.73 -12.59 17.05
CA ASP A 4 5.89 -12.17 15.92
C ASP A 4 4.68 -13.11 15.84
N GLN A 5 3.49 -12.60 16.16
CA GLN A 5 2.23 -13.35 16.18
C GLN A 5 1.45 -13.25 14.86
N ARG A 6 2.08 -12.76 13.79
CA ARG A 6 1.43 -12.63 12.49
C ARG A 6 1.03 -14.00 11.95
N ARG A 7 -0.23 -14.09 11.50
CA ARG A 7 -0.79 -15.28 10.85
C ARG A 7 -0.26 -15.50 9.43
N PHE A 8 0.14 -14.43 8.75
CA PHE A 8 0.58 -14.46 7.35
C PHE A 8 1.96 -13.81 7.22
N PRO A 9 2.91 -14.44 6.49
CA PRO A 9 4.20 -13.83 6.21
C PRO A 9 4.01 -12.58 5.35
N ARG A 10 4.91 -11.60 5.50
CA ARG A 10 4.91 -10.38 4.70
C ARG A 10 6.08 -10.37 3.72
N VAL A 11 5.79 -9.99 2.48
CA VAL A 11 6.80 -9.67 1.47
C VAL A 11 7.11 -8.18 1.57
N GLU A 12 8.37 -7.85 1.79
CA GLU A 12 8.88 -6.48 1.83
C GLU A 12 9.22 -5.99 0.42
N PHE A 13 8.79 -4.78 0.06
CA PHE A 13 9.09 -4.16 -1.24
C PHE A 13 10.22 -3.13 -1.15
N PHE A 14 10.69 -2.83 0.06
CA PHE A 14 11.78 -1.90 0.35
C PHE A 14 13.11 -2.66 0.44
N LEU A 15 13.57 -3.20 -0.69
CA LEU A 15 14.95 -3.70 -0.79
C LEU A 15 15.80 -2.59 -1.41
N VAL A 16 16.16 -1.59 -0.62
CA VAL A 16 17.22 -0.63 -0.97
C VAL A 16 18.50 -1.10 -0.30
N PRO A 17 19.40 -1.77 -1.03
CA PRO A 17 20.66 -2.24 -0.50
C PRO A 17 21.69 -1.11 -0.60
N ASP A 18 21.60 -0.09 0.25
CA ASP A 18 22.78 0.63 0.75
C ASP A 18 22.38 1.72 1.77
N GLU A 19 23.17 1.86 2.84
CA GLU A 19 22.88 2.71 4.00
C GLU A 19 22.90 4.22 3.72
N HIS A 20 23.13 4.67 2.49
CA HIS A 20 23.40 6.09 2.20
C HIS A 20 22.71 6.68 0.96
N GLU A 21 21.85 5.95 0.24
CA GLU A 21 21.10 6.53 -0.88
C GLU A 21 19.68 6.93 -0.47
N GLN A 22 19.39 8.24 -0.53
CA GLN A 22 18.02 8.73 -0.54
C GLN A 22 17.46 8.57 -1.95
N LEU A 23 16.57 7.59 -2.17
CA LEU A 23 15.90 7.40 -3.44
C LEU A 23 14.55 8.13 -3.44
N PRO A 24 14.37 9.19 -4.24
CA PRO A 24 13.08 9.84 -4.39
C PRO A 24 12.11 8.89 -5.11
N VAL A 25 10.95 8.64 -4.52
CA VAL A 25 9.89 7.82 -5.11
C VAL A 25 8.72 8.72 -5.50
N TRP A 26 8.38 8.70 -6.79
CA TRP A 26 7.25 9.45 -7.33
C TRP A 26 6.03 8.54 -7.47
N VAL A 27 4.92 8.94 -6.82
CA VAL A 27 3.62 8.30 -7.01
C VAL A 27 2.83 9.09 -8.03
N ILE A 28 2.88 8.63 -9.29
CA ILE A 28 2.06 9.19 -10.37
C ILE A 28 0.69 8.49 -10.31
N LYS A 29 -0.37 9.29 -10.29
CA LYS A 29 -1.75 8.80 -10.13
C LYS A 29 -2.48 8.92 -11.47
N PRO A 30 -3.36 7.96 -11.81
CA PRO A 30 -4.26 8.11 -12.95
C PRO A 30 -5.05 9.41 -12.85
N GLU A 31 -5.36 10.05 -13.99
CA GLU A 31 -6.06 11.36 -14.04
C GLU A 31 -7.35 11.38 -13.20
N GLY A 32 -8.19 10.34 -13.34
CA GLY A 32 -9.43 10.19 -12.55
C GLY A 32 -9.24 9.99 -11.04
N LEU A 33 -8.00 9.80 -10.59
CA LEU A 33 -7.60 9.62 -9.19
C LEU A 33 -6.62 10.70 -8.71
N ALA A 34 -6.45 11.79 -9.47
CA ALA A 34 -5.50 12.86 -9.16
C ALA A 34 -5.70 13.50 -7.78
N GLU A 35 -6.93 13.54 -7.27
CA GLU A 35 -7.24 14.06 -5.93
C GLU A 35 -7.21 13.00 -4.82
N LYS A 36 -6.99 11.73 -5.18
CA LYS A 36 -7.00 10.61 -4.23
C LYS A 36 -5.62 10.41 -3.60
N ARG A 37 -5.59 9.66 -2.50
CA ARG A 37 -4.38 9.54 -1.69
C ARG A 37 -3.38 8.61 -2.35
N GLY A 38 -2.23 9.13 -2.77
CA GLY A 38 -1.11 8.31 -3.25
C GLY A 38 -0.25 7.76 -2.10
N GLY A 39 0.34 6.59 -2.31
CA GLY A 39 1.27 6.00 -1.35
C GLY A 39 2.18 4.93 -1.95
N VAL A 40 3.13 4.46 -1.15
CA VAL A 40 4.07 3.38 -1.48
C VAL A 40 3.83 2.22 -0.52
N VAL A 41 3.64 1.03 -1.06
CA VAL A 41 3.44 -0.20 -0.27
C VAL A 41 4.77 -0.67 0.29
N VAL A 42 4.86 -0.71 1.62
CA VAL A 42 6.04 -1.17 2.37
C VAL A 42 6.17 -2.67 2.33
N ASN A 43 5.10 -3.32 2.71
CA ASN A 43 4.97 -4.76 2.66
C ASN A 43 3.53 -5.17 2.45
N LEU A 44 3.36 -6.41 2.00
CA LEU A 44 2.08 -7.01 1.69
C LEU A 44 2.09 -8.46 2.19
N SER A 45 0.95 -8.89 2.68
CA SER A 45 0.60 -10.27 2.99
C SER A 45 -0.79 -10.55 2.44
N GLU A 46 -1.21 -11.80 2.48
CA GLU A 46 -2.57 -12.23 2.11
C GLU A 46 -3.68 -11.51 2.89
N ALA A 47 -3.41 -11.08 4.13
CA ALA A 47 -4.40 -10.43 5.00
C ALA A 47 -4.30 -8.90 5.04
N GLY A 48 -3.26 -8.29 4.49
CA GLY A 48 -3.12 -6.84 4.53
C GLY A 48 -1.72 -6.34 4.26
N LEU A 49 -1.54 -5.03 4.47
CA LEU A 49 -0.37 -4.31 3.99
C LEU A 49 0.00 -3.12 4.88
N GLN A 50 1.20 -2.58 4.64
CA GLN A 50 1.63 -1.28 5.15
C GLN A 50 1.86 -0.32 4.00
N ILE A 51 1.45 0.93 4.18
CA ILE A 51 1.58 2.00 3.17
C ILE A 51 2.26 3.21 3.80
N LEU A 52 3.28 3.72 3.13
CA LEU A 52 3.83 5.05 3.34
C LEU A 52 3.05 6.07 2.51
N ALA A 53 2.59 7.13 3.15
CA ALA A 53 1.84 8.20 2.50
C ALA A 53 2.28 9.57 3.05
N ALA A 54 1.97 10.63 2.31
CA ALA A 54 2.15 11.99 2.82
C ALA A 54 1.37 12.20 4.12
N ALA A 55 1.95 12.94 5.07
CA ALA A 55 1.35 13.19 6.38
C ALA A 55 0.08 14.07 6.27
N GLU A 56 0.00 14.91 5.24
CA GLU A 56 -1.12 15.82 5.03
C GLU A 56 -1.83 15.58 3.68
N PRO A 57 -3.17 15.61 3.65
CA PRO A 57 -4.05 15.43 4.82
C PRO A 57 -3.80 14.10 5.57
N PRO A 58 -4.17 13.97 6.85
CA PRO A 58 -4.06 12.71 7.58
C PRO A 58 -4.94 11.60 6.99
N LEU A 59 -4.60 10.34 7.27
CA LEU A 59 -5.41 9.18 6.89
C LEU A 59 -6.54 8.98 7.91
N ASP A 60 -7.60 9.77 7.79
CA ASP A 60 -8.67 9.79 8.81
C ASP A 60 -9.75 8.73 8.60
N ALA A 61 -10.10 8.42 7.34
CA ALA A 61 -11.12 7.42 7.07
C ALA A 61 -10.71 6.03 7.59
N GLN A 62 -11.73 5.21 7.89
CA GLN A 62 -11.51 3.84 8.35
C GLN A 62 -11.49 2.84 7.20
N HIS A 63 -12.21 3.13 6.11
CA HIS A 63 -12.40 2.22 4.97
C HIS A 63 -11.93 2.88 3.67
N TYR A 64 -11.20 2.12 2.86
CA TYR A 64 -10.67 2.57 1.58
C TYR A 64 -10.76 1.46 0.54
N GLU A 65 -10.96 1.86 -0.71
CA GLU A 65 -10.56 1.06 -1.85
C GLU A 65 -9.07 1.32 -2.11
N LEU A 66 -8.26 0.28 -1.96
CA LEU A 66 -6.86 0.26 -2.38
C LEU A 66 -6.78 -0.09 -3.87
N ARG A 67 -5.91 0.60 -4.60
CA ARG A 67 -5.54 0.28 -5.99
C ARG A 67 -4.03 0.27 -6.15
N LEU A 68 -3.43 -0.83 -6.61
CA LEU A 68 -1.98 -0.93 -6.85
C LEU A 68 -1.61 -0.52 -8.27
N LEU A 69 -0.50 0.22 -8.38
CA LEU A 69 0.05 0.79 -9.61
C LEU A 69 1.46 0.26 -9.84
N LEU A 70 1.64 -0.73 -10.74
CA LEU A 70 2.97 -1.34 -11.01
C LEU A 70 3.61 -0.97 -12.35
N GLY A 71 3.06 -0.02 -13.11
CA GLY A 71 3.52 0.25 -14.47
C GLY A 71 3.55 1.72 -14.87
N GLU A 72 4.13 1.97 -16.04
CA GLU A 72 4.13 3.25 -16.75
C GLU A 72 2.80 3.48 -17.50
N ASP A 73 2.02 2.43 -17.75
CA ASP A 73 0.64 2.55 -18.21
C ASP A 73 -0.26 2.97 -17.04
N GLU A 74 -0.26 4.28 -16.80
CA GLU A 74 -0.93 5.00 -15.71
C GLU A 74 -2.46 4.83 -15.68
N GLY A 75 -3.06 4.08 -16.61
CA GLY A 75 -4.51 3.98 -16.77
C GLY A 75 -5.21 2.85 -16.01
N VAL A 76 -4.53 1.74 -15.70
CA VAL A 76 -5.20 0.52 -15.19
C VAL A 76 -4.53 -0.05 -13.94
N PRO A 77 -5.20 -0.04 -12.78
CA PRO A 77 -4.74 -0.75 -11.58
C PRO A 77 -4.65 -2.25 -11.82
N LEU A 78 -3.56 -2.88 -11.38
CA LEU A 78 -3.38 -4.33 -11.51
C LEU A 78 -4.08 -5.13 -10.42
N PHE A 79 -4.30 -4.51 -9.27
CA PHE A 79 -4.98 -5.12 -8.13
C PHE A 79 -5.76 -4.04 -7.41
N SER A 80 -7.01 -4.35 -7.06
CA SER A 80 -7.84 -3.49 -6.22
C SER A 80 -8.48 -4.32 -5.11
N ALA A 81 -8.59 -3.74 -3.92
CA ALA A 81 -9.23 -4.39 -2.78
C ALA A 81 -9.79 -3.37 -1.79
N GLU A 82 -10.88 -3.74 -1.13
CA GLU A 82 -11.38 -2.99 0.02
C GLU A 82 -10.50 -3.31 1.24
N VAL A 83 -10.04 -2.25 1.91
CA VAL A 83 -9.15 -2.32 3.06
C VAL A 83 -9.66 -1.46 4.20
N ARG A 84 -9.46 -1.97 5.41
CA ARG A 84 -9.72 -1.26 6.65
C ARG A 84 -8.42 -0.80 7.27
N ARG A 85 -8.35 0.48 7.61
CA ARG A 85 -7.24 1.06 8.38
C ARG A 85 -7.29 0.50 9.80
N VAL A 86 -6.18 -0.09 10.25
CA VAL A 86 -6.03 -0.67 11.59
C VAL A 86 -5.26 0.28 12.50
N TRP A 87 -4.22 0.93 11.97
CA TRP A 87 -3.44 1.92 12.71
C TRP A 87 -2.74 2.89 11.76
N THR A 88 -2.35 4.02 12.31
CA THR A 88 -1.49 5.02 11.65
C THR A 88 -0.41 5.47 12.62
N ARG A 89 0.78 5.74 12.11
CA ARG A 89 1.91 6.24 12.88
C ARG A 89 2.63 7.33 12.08
N PRO A 90 2.80 8.54 12.62
CA PRO A 90 3.65 9.54 12.00
C PRO A 90 5.10 9.04 11.99
N LEU A 91 5.78 9.13 10.85
CA LEU A 91 7.22 8.84 10.76
C LEU A 91 8.05 10.12 10.74
N SER A 92 7.52 11.17 10.12
CA SER A 92 8.10 12.51 10.09
C SER A 92 6.98 13.54 9.97
N ARG A 93 7.33 14.82 9.82
CA ARG A 93 6.35 15.89 9.56
C ARG A 93 5.71 15.79 8.16
N ILE A 94 6.34 15.08 7.22
CA ILE A 94 5.90 15.00 5.83
C ILE A 94 5.37 13.63 5.45
N VAL A 95 5.64 12.58 6.24
CA VAL A 95 5.28 11.19 5.95
C VAL A 95 4.65 10.50 7.16
N GLN A 96 3.62 9.70 6.91
CA GLN A 96 3.00 8.79 7.86
C GLN A 96 2.99 7.36 7.31
N LEU A 97 2.99 6.38 8.21
CA LEU A 97 2.85 4.96 7.92
C LEU A 97 1.46 4.50 8.36
N GLY A 98 0.72 3.84 7.48
CA GLY A 98 -0.57 3.22 7.79
C GLY A 98 -0.50 1.71 7.68
N GLY A 99 -1.16 1.01 8.60
CA GLY A 99 -1.41 -0.43 8.52
C GLY A 99 -2.86 -0.70 8.15
N PHE A 100 -3.05 -1.58 7.17
CA PHE A 100 -4.33 -1.90 6.59
C PHE A 100 -4.56 -3.41 6.56
N GLU A 101 -5.80 -3.82 6.77
CA GLU A 101 -6.28 -5.21 6.66
C GLU A 101 -7.26 -5.31 5.50
N PHE A 102 -7.20 -6.39 4.72
CA PHE A 102 -8.19 -6.66 3.68
C PHE A 102 -9.53 -7.04 4.30
N GLU A 103 -10.61 -6.44 3.80
CA GLU A 103 -11.95 -6.72 4.33
C GLU A 103 -12.54 -8.03 3.78
N SER A 104 -12.12 -8.43 2.57
CA SER A 104 -12.49 -9.70 1.99
C SER A 104 -11.45 -10.78 2.33
N PRO A 105 -11.88 -11.96 2.81
CA PRO A 105 -10.98 -13.09 3.07
C PRO A 105 -10.35 -13.66 1.79
N ASN A 106 -10.91 -13.35 0.61
CA ASN A 106 -10.43 -13.79 -0.70
C ASN A 106 -9.88 -12.60 -1.50
N SER A 107 -9.05 -11.76 -0.88
CA SER A 107 -8.36 -10.74 -1.65
C SER A 107 -7.46 -11.42 -2.69
N GLN A 108 -7.40 -10.89 -3.92
CA GLN A 108 -6.44 -11.36 -4.94
C GLN A 108 -4.98 -11.05 -4.57
N ALA A 109 -4.69 -10.71 -3.31
CA ALA A 109 -3.36 -10.40 -2.84
C ALA A 109 -2.43 -11.62 -2.90
N GLU A 110 -2.92 -12.82 -2.63
CA GLU A 110 -2.13 -14.06 -2.76
C GLU A 110 -1.70 -14.27 -4.22
N GLU A 111 -2.65 -14.22 -5.16
CA GLU A 111 -2.38 -14.34 -6.60
C GLU A 111 -1.43 -13.24 -7.09
N PHE A 112 -1.63 -12.01 -6.63
CA PHE A 112 -0.74 -10.89 -6.91
C PHE A 112 0.67 -11.15 -6.39
N LEU A 113 0.82 -11.60 -5.14
CA LEU A 113 2.12 -11.93 -4.57
C LEU A 113 2.79 -13.04 -5.37
N LEU A 114 2.08 -14.13 -5.69
CA LEU A 114 2.64 -15.22 -6.51
C LEU A 114 3.10 -14.75 -7.90
N ALA A 115 2.29 -13.93 -8.59
CA ALA A 115 2.61 -13.42 -9.92
C ALA A 115 3.76 -12.40 -9.90
N GLN A 116 3.79 -11.55 -8.87
CA GLN A 116 4.72 -10.42 -8.79
C GLN A 116 6.00 -10.76 -8.05
N THR A 117 6.05 -11.75 -7.15
CA THR A 117 7.30 -12.13 -6.45
C THR A 117 8.41 -12.52 -7.42
N ALA A 118 8.06 -13.05 -8.60
CA ALA A 118 9.01 -13.30 -9.68
C ALA A 118 9.55 -12.01 -10.36
N GLN A 119 8.81 -10.90 -10.31
CA GLN A 119 9.12 -9.62 -10.98
C GLN A 119 9.60 -8.51 -10.01
N ILE A 120 9.22 -8.57 -8.73
CA ILE A 120 9.58 -7.62 -7.65
C ILE A 120 11.09 -7.63 -7.37
N THR A 121 11.77 -8.74 -7.67
CA THR A 121 13.23 -8.88 -7.60
C THR A 121 14.00 -7.86 -8.46
N ALA A 122 13.31 -7.18 -9.39
CA ALA A 122 13.87 -6.09 -10.21
C ALA A 122 13.85 -4.70 -9.55
N ARG A 123 13.74 -4.61 -8.20
CA ARG A 123 13.83 -3.33 -7.44
C ARG A 123 12.72 -2.33 -7.76
N LYS A 124 11.50 -2.80 -7.96
CA LYS A 124 10.36 -1.93 -8.30
C LYS A 124 9.52 -1.60 -7.07
N TRP A 125 9.34 -0.31 -6.83
CA TRP A 125 8.39 0.22 -5.86
C TRP A 125 6.98 -0.18 -6.23
N VAL A 126 6.22 -0.70 -5.26
CA VAL A 126 4.78 -0.87 -5.43
C VAL A 126 4.09 0.39 -4.99
N ARG A 127 3.54 1.13 -5.96
CA ARG A 127 2.78 2.34 -5.70
C ARG A 127 1.31 1.99 -5.53
N CYS A 128 0.58 2.86 -4.87
CA CYS A 128 -0.86 2.68 -4.69
C CYS A 128 -1.61 4.00 -4.63
N VAL A 129 -2.93 3.90 -4.80
CA VAL A 129 -3.90 4.93 -4.49
C VAL A 129 -4.91 4.38 -3.49
N LEU A 130 -5.24 5.18 -2.48
CA LEU A 130 -6.32 4.94 -1.54
C LEU A 130 -7.48 5.87 -1.87
N VAL A 131 -8.66 5.29 -2.08
CA VAL A 131 -9.90 6.00 -2.32
C VAL A 131 -10.81 5.80 -1.13
N GLU A 132 -11.14 6.88 -0.42
CA GLU A 132 -12.03 6.80 0.74
C GLU A 132 -13.39 6.23 0.36
N ARG A 133 -13.85 5.26 1.15
CA ARG A 133 -15.22 4.77 1.09
C ARG A 133 -16.01 5.39 2.23
N MET A 134 -17.09 6.07 1.89
CA MET A 134 -18.11 6.39 2.88
C MET A 134 -18.82 5.08 3.22
N THR A 135 -18.78 4.66 4.48
CA THR A 135 -19.75 3.69 4.96
C THR A 135 -21.12 4.34 4.78
N ALA A 136 -21.93 3.79 3.87
CA ALA A 136 -23.35 4.16 3.86
C ALA A 136 -23.88 3.83 5.27
N LEU A 137 -24.42 4.84 5.96
CA LEU A 137 -25.18 4.60 7.17
C LEU A 137 -26.31 3.63 6.81
N ALA A 138 -26.18 2.39 7.25
CA ALA A 138 -27.24 1.39 7.24
C ALA A 138 -28.19 1.65 8.42
#